data_AF-A0A4Y9QET3-F1
#
_entry.id   AF-A0A4Y9QET3-F1
#
_cell.length_a   1.000
_cell.length_b   1.000
_cell.length_c   1.000
_cell.angle_alpha   90.00
_cell.angle_beta   90.00
_cell.angle_gamma   90.00
#
_symmetry.space_group_name_H-M   'P 1'
#
loop_
_entity.id
_entity.type
_entity.pdbx_description
1 polymer ?
#
loop_
_entity_poly.entity_id
_entity_poly.type
_entity_poly.pdbx_seq_one_letter_code
_entity_poly.pdbx_strand_id
1 'polypeptide(L)'
;MQTFLPVADFADSARLLDSPRLGKQRVETLQILRAIELPDYGWANHPAVLMWRGRTPALVAYGLAMARVWQERGFADSTEHQIGEFAPEVVGVPQKELASAGVLPTWLGNEELHRSHRSNLIAKDAGFYRARFTERFGAEPDDLPYVWPPPDDVPPVPVPDGVRVRVVRPRNHNELGACLAAGVVGLGTQSGIDVDATGLSPTELRELAKELSGRRPGKDLRQLSVFLDDIRPGDRVALPIEHGAGLLLGEVVGDYVFQGRDLLPHRRPARWDRVVPRSAALPPATLQDPRALFQVTLDPAVVG
;
A
#
# COMPACT_ATOMS: atom_id res chain seq x y z
N MET A 1 -6.97 -13.51 -2.72
CA MET A 1 -6.47 -12.29 -3.37
C MET A 1 -6.51 -12.52 -4.86
N GLN A 2 -7.49 -12.00 -5.59
CA GLN A 2 -7.58 -12.13 -7.04
C GLN A 2 -8.46 -11.01 -7.61
N THR A 3 -8.31 -10.71 -8.90
CA THR A 3 -9.26 -9.87 -9.62
C THR A 3 -10.31 -10.69 -10.38
N PHE A 4 -11.52 -10.17 -10.57
CA PHE A 4 -12.52 -10.73 -11.48
C PHE A 4 -12.75 -9.80 -12.67
N LEU A 5 -12.44 -10.29 -13.87
CA LEU A 5 -12.55 -9.57 -15.14
C LEU A 5 -13.36 -10.39 -16.14
N PRO A 6 -14.68 -10.58 -15.94
CA PRO A 6 -15.52 -11.31 -16.89
C PRO A 6 -15.61 -10.65 -18.27
N VAL A 7 -15.31 -9.34 -18.36
CA VAL A 7 -15.23 -8.54 -19.59
C VAL A 7 -14.15 -7.45 -19.47
N ALA A 8 -13.82 -6.79 -20.59
CA ALA A 8 -12.77 -5.76 -20.63
C ALA A 8 -13.16 -4.44 -19.95
N ASP A 9 -14.43 -4.04 -20.00
CA ASP A 9 -14.89 -2.83 -19.31
C ASP A 9 -15.00 -3.07 -17.80
N PHE A 10 -14.36 -2.20 -17.01
CA PHE A 10 -14.26 -2.39 -15.57
C PHE A 10 -15.60 -2.20 -14.85
N ALA A 11 -16.42 -1.26 -15.29
CA ALA A 11 -17.71 -1.01 -14.68
C ALA A 11 -18.72 -2.11 -15.04
N ASP A 12 -18.70 -2.61 -16.27
CA ASP A 12 -19.48 -3.78 -16.67
C ASP A 12 -19.03 -5.04 -15.93
N SER A 13 -17.72 -5.23 -15.77
CA SER A 13 -17.19 -6.32 -14.94
C SER A 13 -17.75 -6.25 -13.53
N ALA A 14 -17.76 -5.06 -12.91
CA ALA A 14 -18.31 -4.86 -11.57
C ALA A 14 -19.83 -5.17 -11.50
N ARG A 15 -20.60 -4.74 -12.51
CA ARG A 15 -22.05 -4.97 -12.58
C ARG A 15 -22.40 -6.44 -12.75
N LEU A 16 -21.55 -7.22 -13.42
CA LEU A 16 -21.75 -8.66 -13.60
C LEU A 16 -21.50 -9.48 -12.33
N LEU A 17 -20.81 -8.94 -11.32
CA LEU A 17 -20.52 -9.66 -10.07
C LEU A 17 -21.71 -9.67 -9.11
N ASP A 18 -21.89 -10.79 -8.40
CA ASP A 18 -22.71 -10.79 -7.20
C ASP A 18 -22.11 -9.90 -6.10
N SER A 19 -22.92 -9.57 -5.10
CA SER A 19 -22.49 -8.67 -4.01
C SER A 19 -21.31 -9.22 -3.19
N PRO A 20 -21.27 -10.51 -2.79
CA PRO A 20 -20.11 -11.07 -2.09
C PRO A 20 -18.78 -10.90 -2.85
N ARG A 21 -18.73 -11.24 -4.14
CA ARG A 21 -17.50 -11.13 -4.93
C ARG A 21 -17.18 -9.66 -5.23
N LEU A 22 -18.15 -8.81 -5.56
CA LEU A 22 -17.94 -7.37 -5.73
C LEU A 22 -17.36 -6.72 -4.47
N GLY A 23 -17.94 -7.00 -3.30
CA GLY A 23 -17.44 -6.49 -2.03
C GLY A 23 -15.99 -6.93 -1.75
N LYS A 24 -15.65 -8.17 -2.13
CA LYS A 24 -14.29 -8.68 -2.01
C LYS A 24 -13.31 -8.02 -2.99
N GLN A 25 -13.74 -7.69 -4.21
CA GLN A 25 -12.89 -7.09 -5.24
C GLN A 25 -12.28 -5.75 -4.80
N ARG A 26 -13.01 -4.95 -4.05
CA ARG A 26 -12.52 -3.67 -3.52
C ARG A 26 -11.32 -3.86 -2.58
N VAL A 27 -11.47 -4.79 -1.63
CA VAL A 27 -10.42 -5.11 -0.65
C VAL A 27 -9.23 -5.81 -1.32
N GLU A 28 -9.48 -6.77 -2.21
CA GLU A 28 -8.40 -7.49 -2.88
C GLU A 28 -7.64 -6.61 -3.88
N THR A 29 -8.31 -5.66 -4.55
CA THR A 29 -7.64 -4.64 -5.38
C THR A 29 -6.67 -3.81 -4.55
N LEU A 30 -7.11 -3.30 -3.40
CA LEU A 30 -6.25 -2.55 -2.48
C LEU A 30 -5.07 -3.39 -1.98
N GLN A 31 -5.27 -4.68 -1.73
CA GLN A 31 -4.17 -5.57 -1.36
C GLN A 31 -3.17 -5.80 -2.49
N ILE A 32 -3.64 -5.91 -3.74
CA ILE A 32 -2.76 -6.04 -4.92
C ILE A 32 -1.96 -4.75 -5.12
N LEU A 33 -2.60 -3.57 -5.05
CA LEU A 33 -1.91 -2.28 -5.13
C LEU A 33 -0.79 -2.18 -4.09
N ARG A 34 -1.07 -2.55 -2.84
CA ARG A 34 -0.05 -2.59 -1.77
C ARG A 34 1.06 -3.61 -2.04
N ALA A 35 0.73 -4.77 -2.59
CA ALA A 35 1.71 -5.80 -2.94
C ALA A 35 2.63 -5.39 -4.10
N ILE A 36 2.17 -4.52 -4.99
CA ILE A 36 2.95 -3.98 -6.10
C ILE A 36 3.83 -2.83 -5.61
N GLU A 37 3.26 -1.87 -4.88
CA GLU A 37 3.87 -0.55 -4.65
C GLU A 37 4.56 -0.39 -3.29
N LEU A 38 4.18 -1.19 -2.27
CA LEU A 38 4.72 -1.02 -0.92
C LEU A 38 5.80 -2.07 -0.61
N PRO A 39 6.99 -1.63 -0.16
CA PRO A 39 8.05 -2.54 0.22
C PRO A 39 7.63 -3.48 1.34
N ASP A 40 8.16 -4.71 1.33
CA ASP A 40 7.89 -5.75 2.32
C ASP A 40 6.40 -6.13 2.49
N TYR A 41 5.48 -5.67 1.63
CA TYR A 41 4.11 -6.15 1.63
C TYR A 41 4.06 -7.60 1.13
N GLY A 42 3.14 -8.41 1.67
CA GLY A 42 3.02 -9.81 1.29
C GLY A 42 2.53 -9.99 -0.15
N TRP A 43 2.57 -11.22 -0.66
CA TRP A 43 1.92 -11.62 -1.93
C TRP A 43 2.60 -11.16 -3.23
N ALA A 44 3.83 -10.65 -3.18
CA ALA A 44 4.56 -10.16 -4.36
C ALA A 44 4.70 -11.19 -5.51
N ASN A 45 4.62 -12.49 -5.22
CA ASN A 45 4.71 -13.58 -6.21
C ASN A 45 3.34 -14.17 -6.59
N HIS A 46 2.23 -13.59 -6.13
CA HIS A 46 0.90 -14.09 -6.45
C HIS A 46 0.57 -13.83 -7.93
N PRO A 47 -0.04 -14.77 -8.68
CA PRO A 47 -0.30 -14.60 -10.12
C PRO A 47 -1.05 -13.32 -10.50
N ALA A 48 -2.10 -12.97 -9.77
CA ALA A 48 -2.82 -11.70 -9.99
C ALA A 48 -1.94 -10.45 -9.74
N VAL A 49 -1.03 -10.51 -8.76
CA VAL A 49 -0.08 -9.40 -8.49
C VAL A 49 0.92 -9.27 -9.64
N LEU A 50 1.41 -10.39 -10.15
CA LEU A 50 2.31 -10.41 -11.30
C LEU A 50 1.62 -9.87 -12.55
N MET A 51 0.39 -10.29 -12.85
CA MET A 51 -0.37 -9.82 -14.02
C MET A 51 -0.58 -8.30 -14.05
N TRP A 52 -0.79 -7.68 -12.88
CA TRP A 52 -1.04 -6.23 -12.75
C TRP A 52 0.23 -5.39 -12.56
N ARG A 53 1.40 -6.01 -12.36
CA ARG A 53 2.65 -5.27 -12.11
C ARG A 53 2.97 -4.32 -13.26
N GLY A 54 3.34 -3.09 -12.92
CA GLY A 54 3.60 -2.03 -13.89
C GLY A 54 2.35 -1.30 -14.41
N ARG A 55 1.14 -1.77 -14.06
CA ARG A 55 -0.14 -1.20 -14.51
C ARG A 55 -0.97 -0.62 -13.36
N THR A 56 -0.30 -0.02 -12.37
CA THR A 56 -0.91 0.56 -11.18
C THR A 56 -2.06 1.53 -11.47
N PRO A 57 -1.94 2.50 -12.40
CA PRO A 57 -3.06 3.39 -12.70
C PRO A 57 -4.28 2.65 -13.28
N ALA A 58 -4.08 1.63 -14.11
CA ALA A 58 -5.20 0.82 -14.60
C ALA A 58 -5.86 -0.01 -13.49
N LEU A 59 -5.07 -0.54 -12.55
CA LEU A 59 -5.61 -1.24 -11.38
C LEU A 59 -6.37 -0.31 -10.43
N VAL A 60 -5.92 0.94 -10.28
CA VAL A 60 -6.67 1.98 -9.55
C VAL A 60 -8.02 2.21 -10.22
N ALA A 61 -8.05 2.43 -11.54
CA ALA A 61 -9.30 2.60 -12.28
C ALA A 61 -10.24 1.39 -12.14
N TYR A 62 -9.70 0.16 -12.18
CA TYR A 62 -10.47 -1.07 -11.91
C TYR A 62 -11.08 -1.05 -10.50
N GLY A 63 -10.27 -0.77 -9.47
CA GLY A 63 -10.72 -0.73 -8.08
C GLY A 63 -11.79 0.33 -7.81
N LEU A 64 -11.64 1.51 -8.40
CA LEU A 64 -12.62 2.60 -8.31
C LEU A 64 -13.94 2.23 -8.99
N ALA A 65 -13.91 1.52 -10.12
CA ALA A 65 -15.13 1.00 -10.75
C ALA A 65 -15.86 0.00 -9.84
N MET A 66 -15.14 -0.88 -9.15
CA MET A 66 -15.72 -1.81 -8.17
C MET A 66 -16.33 -1.08 -6.97
N ALA A 67 -15.63 -0.08 -6.43
CA ALA A 67 -16.11 0.76 -5.32
C ALA A 67 -17.38 1.52 -5.69
N ARG A 68 -17.40 2.14 -6.88
CA ARG A 68 -18.56 2.86 -7.38
C ARG A 68 -19.79 1.96 -7.52
N VAL A 69 -19.67 0.81 -8.18
CA VAL A 69 -20.83 -0.11 -8.34
C VAL A 69 -21.28 -0.69 -7.00
N TRP A 70 -20.36 -0.85 -6.04
CA TRP A 70 -20.71 -1.24 -4.67
C TRP A 70 -21.55 -0.18 -3.96
N GLN A 71 -21.19 1.10 -4.09
CA GLN A 71 -21.96 2.22 -3.55
C GLN A 71 -23.29 2.41 -4.28
N GLU A 72 -23.34 2.24 -5.60
CA GLU A 72 -24.58 2.26 -6.40
C GLU A 72 -25.59 1.21 -5.90
N ARG A 73 -25.12 0.09 -5.31
CA ARG A 73 -25.97 -0.93 -4.66
C ARG A 73 -26.41 -0.56 -3.23
N GLY A 74 -26.07 0.63 -2.74
CA GLY A 74 -26.45 1.13 -1.42
C GLY A 74 -25.54 0.69 -0.26
N PHE A 75 -24.36 0.16 -0.56
CA PHE A 75 -23.41 -0.24 0.49
C PHE A 75 -22.37 0.85 0.78
N ALA A 76 -21.94 0.95 2.03
CA ALA A 76 -20.85 1.84 2.42
C ALA A 76 -19.48 1.34 1.91
N ASP A 77 -18.62 2.27 1.51
CA ASP A 77 -17.26 2.00 1.03
C ASP A 77 -16.21 2.67 1.93
N SER A 78 -15.08 1.99 2.15
CA SER A 78 -13.93 2.51 2.91
C SER A 78 -12.60 2.37 2.16
N THR A 79 -12.65 1.90 0.91
CA THR A 79 -11.49 1.53 0.10
C THR A 79 -11.22 2.51 -1.03
N GLU A 80 -12.23 3.21 -1.54
CA GLU A 80 -12.17 4.09 -2.72
C GLU A 80 -11.07 5.14 -2.57
N HIS A 81 -11.08 5.90 -1.48
CA HIS A 81 -10.04 6.88 -1.17
C HIS A 81 -8.65 6.25 -1.11
N GLN A 82 -8.51 5.10 -0.43
CA GLN A 82 -7.22 4.41 -0.30
C GLN A 82 -6.71 3.87 -1.64
N ILE A 83 -7.60 3.46 -2.54
CA ILE A 83 -7.27 3.01 -3.89
C ILE A 83 -6.80 4.21 -4.72
N GLY A 84 -7.52 5.33 -4.67
CA GLY A 84 -7.19 6.55 -5.43
C GLY A 84 -5.81 7.14 -5.08
N GLU A 85 -5.34 6.95 -3.84
CA GLU A 85 -4.01 7.41 -3.42
C GLU A 85 -2.84 6.83 -4.21
N PHE A 86 -3.00 5.68 -4.88
CA PHE A 86 -1.91 5.03 -5.63
C PHE A 86 -1.66 5.65 -7.00
N ALA A 87 -2.70 6.27 -7.58
CA ALA A 87 -2.60 6.98 -8.86
C ALA A 87 -3.66 8.10 -8.88
N PRO A 88 -3.44 9.22 -8.15
CA PRO A 88 -4.41 10.31 -8.07
C PRO A 88 -4.81 10.88 -9.43
N GLU A 89 -3.90 10.84 -10.40
CA GLU A 89 -4.07 11.37 -11.75
C GLU A 89 -5.12 10.63 -12.59
N VAL A 90 -5.51 9.40 -12.21
CA VAL A 90 -6.55 8.64 -12.92
C VAL A 90 -7.90 8.63 -12.19
N VAL A 91 -8.00 9.26 -11.02
CA VAL A 91 -9.26 9.35 -10.28
C VAL A 91 -10.28 10.15 -11.09
N GLY A 92 -11.41 9.52 -11.43
CA GLY A 92 -12.46 10.15 -12.24
C GLY A 92 -12.20 10.15 -13.75
N VAL A 93 -11.05 9.64 -14.20
CA VAL A 93 -10.72 9.55 -15.63
C VAL A 93 -11.44 8.36 -16.28
N PRO A 94 -12.18 8.56 -17.38
CA PRO A 94 -12.85 7.47 -18.09
C PRO A 94 -11.87 6.42 -18.65
N GLN A 95 -12.24 5.13 -18.59
CA GLN A 95 -11.40 4.04 -19.10
C GLN A 95 -10.98 4.21 -20.57
N LYS A 96 -11.83 4.81 -21.41
CA LYS A 96 -11.53 5.13 -22.83
C LYS A 96 -10.33 6.09 -22.98
N GLU A 97 -10.18 7.02 -22.05
CA GLU A 97 -9.09 8.01 -22.07
C GLU A 97 -7.80 7.35 -21.59
N LEU A 98 -7.88 6.47 -20.58
CA LEU A 98 -6.76 5.61 -20.17
C LEU A 98 -6.28 4.69 -21.31
N ALA A 99 -7.22 4.14 -22.09
CA ALA A 99 -6.89 3.34 -23.28
C ALA A 99 -6.12 4.19 -24.31
N SER A 100 -6.61 5.40 -24.59
CA SER A 100 -6.00 6.34 -25.53
C SER A 100 -4.61 6.80 -25.08
N ALA A 101 -4.38 6.88 -23.76
CA ALA A 101 -3.08 7.18 -23.16
C ALA A 101 -2.14 5.97 -23.03
N GLY A 102 -2.54 4.77 -23.48
CA GLY A 102 -1.72 3.56 -23.39
C GLY A 102 -1.53 3.03 -21.97
N VAL A 103 -2.39 3.44 -21.03
CA VAL A 103 -2.29 3.09 -19.60
C VAL A 103 -2.85 1.69 -19.33
N LEU A 104 -3.83 1.23 -20.12
CA LEU A 104 -4.44 -0.09 -19.92
C LEU A 104 -3.49 -1.25 -20.25
N PRO A 105 -3.61 -2.39 -19.56
CA PRO A 105 -2.78 -3.56 -19.83
C PRO A 105 -3.02 -4.15 -21.22
N THR A 106 -1.98 -4.70 -21.86
CA THR A 106 -2.08 -5.27 -23.21
C THR A 106 -2.97 -6.51 -23.27
N TRP A 107 -3.11 -7.22 -22.14
CA TRP A 107 -3.95 -8.41 -22.02
C TRP A 107 -5.44 -8.09 -21.82
N LEU A 108 -5.80 -6.82 -21.57
CA LEU A 108 -7.21 -6.43 -21.37
C LEU A 108 -7.94 -6.46 -22.71
N GLY A 109 -9.02 -7.25 -22.78
CA GLY A 109 -9.69 -7.57 -24.04
C GLY A 109 -9.32 -8.94 -24.61
N ASN A 110 -8.34 -9.65 -24.03
CA ASN A 110 -8.08 -11.03 -24.38
C ASN A 110 -9.22 -11.94 -23.91
N GLU A 111 -9.94 -12.54 -24.86
CA GLU A 111 -11.10 -13.36 -24.58
C GLU A 111 -10.77 -14.63 -23.79
N GLU A 112 -9.58 -15.20 -23.93
CA GLU A 112 -9.16 -16.38 -23.15
C GLU A 112 -9.10 -16.05 -21.65
N LEU A 113 -8.56 -14.87 -21.31
CA LEU A 113 -8.57 -14.34 -19.95
C LEU A 113 -10.01 -14.15 -19.47
N HIS A 114 -10.82 -13.39 -20.21
CA HIS A 114 -12.18 -13.07 -19.77
C HIS A 114 -13.05 -14.32 -19.59
N ARG A 115 -12.94 -15.26 -20.51
CA ARG A 115 -13.64 -16.55 -20.45
C ARG A 115 -13.21 -17.41 -19.26
N SER A 116 -11.91 -17.47 -18.94
CA SER A 116 -11.45 -18.19 -17.75
C SER A 116 -12.01 -17.60 -16.45
N HIS A 117 -12.14 -16.26 -16.37
CA HIS A 117 -12.75 -15.59 -15.22
C HIS A 117 -14.26 -15.84 -15.16
N ARG A 118 -14.98 -15.82 -16.29
CA ARG A 118 -16.41 -16.19 -16.33
C ARG A 118 -16.64 -17.63 -15.88
N SER A 119 -15.82 -18.57 -16.37
CA SER A 119 -15.89 -19.98 -15.97
C SER A 119 -15.73 -20.14 -14.46
N ASN A 120 -14.73 -19.48 -13.87
CA ASN A 120 -14.49 -19.56 -12.43
C ASN A 120 -15.56 -18.85 -11.58
N LEU A 121 -16.25 -17.85 -12.12
CA LEU A 121 -17.42 -17.25 -11.47
C LEU A 121 -18.60 -18.23 -11.47
N ILE A 122 -18.88 -18.92 -12.57
CA ILE A 122 -19.90 -19.98 -12.62
C ILE A 122 -19.57 -21.08 -11.60
N ALA A 123 -18.32 -21.54 -11.54
CA ALA A 123 -17.88 -22.54 -10.56
C ALA A 123 -18.12 -22.10 -9.10
N LYS A 124 -18.06 -20.79 -8.84
CA LYS A 124 -18.27 -20.21 -7.51
C LYS A 124 -19.75 -20.06 -7.15
N ASP A 125 -20.61 -19.79 -8.12
CA ASP A 125 -22.06 -19.63 -7.93
C ASP A 125 -22.84 -19.80 -9.24
N ALA A 126 -23.09 -21.05 -9.63
CA ALA A 126 -23.73 -21.35 -10.91
C ALA A 126 -25.14 -20.75 -11.02
N GLY A 127 -25.87 -20.67 -9.91
CA GLY A 127 -27.23 -20.12 -9.87
C GLY A 127 -27.25 -18.61 -10.17
N PHE A 128 -26.23 -17.88 -9.72
CA PHE A 128 -26.09 -16.47 -10.06
C PHE A 128 -25.58 -16.25 -11.50
N TYR A 129 -24.52 -16.94 -11.92
CA TYR A 129 -23.81 -16.56 -13.15
C TYR A 129 -24.34 -17.23 -14.43
N ARG A 130 -24.80 -18.49 -14.38
CA ARG A 130 -25.03 -19.29 -15.61
C ARG A 130 -26.04 -18.64 -16.56
N ALA A 131 -27.21 -18.24 -16.08
CA ALA A 131 -28.24 -17.63 -16.91
C ALA A 131 -27.77 -16.27 -17.48
N ARG A 132 -27.15 -15.43 -16.63
CA ARG A 132 -26.66 -14.09 -16.99
C ARG A 132 -25.56 -14.14 -18.05
N PHE A 133 -24.62 -15.08 -17.93
CA PHE A 133 -23.58 -15.26 -18.93
C PHE A 133 -24.10 -15.92 -20.19
N THR A 134 -25.04 -16.87 -20.09
CA THR A 134 -25.68 -17.48 -21.27
C THR A 134 -26.39 -16.44 -22.13
N GLU A 135 -27.11 -15.50 -21.52
CA GLU A 135 -27.79 -14.41 -22.22
C GLU A 135 -26.80 -13.50 -22.98
N ARG A 136 -25.63 -13.21 -22.40
CA ARG A 136 -24.68 -12.23 -22.93
C ARG A 136 -23.60 -12.82 -23.85
N PHE A 137 -23.14 -14.03 -23.57
CA PHE A 137 -21.98 -14.66 -24.21
C PHE A 137 -22.27 -16.04 -24.81
N GLY A 138 -23.46 -16.60 -24.56
CA GLY A 138 -23.76 -18.01 -24.85
C GLY A 138 -23.26 -18.94 -23.75
N ALA A 139 -23.37 -20.25 -23.98
CA ALA A 139 -23.00 -21.26 -22.98
C ALA A 139 -21.50 -21.21 -22.68
N GLU A 140 -21.16 -21.01 -21.42
CA GLU A 140 -19.79 -20.98 -20.92
C GLU A 140 -19.46 -22.23 -20.09
N PRO A 141 -18.18 -22.68 -20.13
CA PRO A 141 -17.71 -23.74 -19.25
C PRO A 141 -17.66 -23.26 -17.79
N ASP A 142 -17.52 -24.19 -16.86
CA ASP A 142 -17.37 -23.92 -15.43
C ASP A 142 -16.15 -24.62 -14.80
N ASP A 143 -15.26 -25.17 -15.63
CA ASP A 143 -14.11 -25.99 -15.26
C ASP A 143 -12.76 -25.47 -15.79
N LEU A 144 -12.72 -24.30 -16.44
CA LEU A 144 -11.47 -23.74 -16.94
C LEU A 144 -10.55 -23.28 -15.79
N PRO A 145 -9.23 -23.53 -15.88
CA PRO A 145 -8.26 -22.92 -14.99
C PRO A 145 -8.20 -21.40 -15.23
N TYR A 146 -7.86 -20.62 -14.19
CA TYR A 146 -7.60 -19.20 -14.38
C TYR A 146 -6.44 -18.95 -15.33
N VAL A 147 -6.61 -17.99 -16.21
CA VAL A 147 -5.55 -17.47 -17.06
C VAL A 147 -5.03 -16.17 -16.42
N TRP A 148 -3.76 -16.19 -16.03
CA TRP A 148 -3.04 -15.02 -15.51
C TRP A 148 -1.85 -14.72 -16.44
N PRO A 149 -2.01 -13.78 -17.39
CA PRO A 149 -0.94 -13.36 -18.28
C PRO A 149 0.28 -12.83 -17.49
N PRO A 150 1.49 -12.90 -18.07
CA PRO A 150 2.64 -12.23 -17.49
C PRO A 150 2.42 -10.71 -17.43
N PRO A 151 3.16 -9.98 -16.58
CA PRO A 151 3.14 -8.52 -16.60
C PRO A 151 3.52 -7.98 -17.98
N ASP A 152 2.96 -6.82 -18.32
CA ASP A 152 3.44 -6.07 -19.47
C ASP A 152 4.90 -5.64 -19.26
N ASP A 153 5.66 -5.61 -20.35
CA ASP A 153 7.00 -5.03 -20.37
C ASP A 153 6.89 -3.50 -20.41
N VAL A 154 6.67 -2.90 -19.24
CA VAL A 154 6.64 -1.44 -19.06
C VAL A 154 7.86 -0.97 -18.28
N PRO A 155 8.44 0.20 -18.62
CA PRO A 155 9.53 0.77 -17.85
C PRO A 155 9.10 1.00 -16.40
N PRO A 156 10.01 0.83 -15.43
CA PRO A 156 9.74 1.23 -14.05
C PRO A 156 9.35 2.72 -14.00
N VAL A 157 8.35 3.03 -13.16
CA VAL A 157 7.97 4.42 -12.91
C VAL A 157 9.16 5.13 -12.24
N PRO A 158 9.61 6.29 -12.75
CA PRO A 158 10.67 7.06 -12.12
C PRO A 158 10.29 7.43 -10.69
N VAL A 159 11.27 7.44 -9.78
CA VAL A 159 11.05 8.00 -8.44
C VAL A 159 10.70 9.48 -8.62
N PRO A 160 9.59 9.97 -8.04
CA PRO A 160 9.21 11.37 -8.17
C PRO A 160 10.34 12.28 -7.66
N ASP A 161 10.57 13.37 -8.39
CA ASP A 161 11.39 14.46 -7.89
C ASP A 161 10.71 15.08 -6.67
N GLY A 162 11.47 15.34 -5.62
CA GLY A 162 10.92 15.99 -4.43
C GLY A 162 11.81 15.90 -3.20
N VAL A 163 11.23 16.28 -2.07
CA VAL A 163 11.92 16.26 -0.78
C VAL A 163 11.76 14.89 -0.14
N ARG A 164 12.87 14.18 0.07
CA ARG A 164 12.87 12.91 0.82
C ARG A 164 12.71 13.18 2.32
N VAL A 165 11.78 12.46 2.95
CA VAL A 165 11.49 12.56 4.38
C VAL A 165 11.38 11.17 4.98
N ARG A 166 11.99 10.97 6.16
CA ARG A 166 11.85 9.73 6.95
C ARG A 166 10.61 9.83 7.83
N VAL A 167 9.60 9.01 7.55
CA VAL A 167 8.38 8.94 8.37
C VAL A 167 8.61 7.94 9.50
N VAL A 168 8.49 8.42 10.74
CA VAL A 168 8.52 7.57 11.95
C VAL A 168 7.09 7.52 12.48
N ARG A 169 6.41 6.38 12.28
CA ARG A 169 5.00 6.22 12.67
C ARG A 169 4.88 5.77 14.12
N PRO A 170 4.23 6.57 14.99
CA PRO A 170 3.77 6.09 16.29
C PRO A 170 2.66 5.04 16.12
N ARG A 171 2.69 3.98 16.93
CA ARG A 171 1.71 2.88 16.81
C ARG A 171 0.34 3.21 17.39
N ASN A 172 0.28 4.19 18.29
CA ASN A 172 -0.94 4.61 18.97
C ASN A 172 -0.79 6.07 19.43
N HIS A 173 -1.88 6.63 19.98
CA HIS A 173 -1.91 8.02 20.43
C HIS A 173 -0.95 8.31 21.59
N ASN A 174 -0.60 7.32 22.42
CA ASN A 174 0.33 7.51 23.53
C ASN A 174 1.76 7.71 23.02
N GLU A 175 2.18 6.90 22.04
CA GLU A 175 3.48 7.09 21.38
C GLU A 175 3.53 8.43 20.63
N LEU A 176 2.45 8.81 19.95
CA LEU A 176 2.37 10.13 19.30
C LEU A 176 2.50 11.26 20.34
N GLY A 177 1.77 11.18 21.44
CA GLY A 177 1.87 12.14 22.54
C GLY A 177 3.28 12.23 23.12
N ALA A 178 3.97 11.09 23.27
CA ALA A 178 5.36 11.05 23.72
C ALA A 178 6.32 11.76 22.75
N CYS A 179 6.17 11.53 21.43
CA CYS A 179 6.97 12.24 20.41
C CYS A 179 6.79 13.76 20.51
N LEU A 180 5.55 14.22 20.67
CA LEU A 180 5.23 15.65 20.73
C LEU A 180 5.71 16.29 22.04
N ALA A 181 5.47 15.65 23.18
CA ALA A 181 5.80 16.18 24.50
C ALA A 181 7.32 16.24 24.74
N ALA A 182 8.06 15.23 24.29
CA ALA A 182 9.51 15.18 24.47
C ALA A 182 10.30 15.81 23.32
N GLY A 183 9.65 16.18 22.21
CA GLY A 183 10.34 16.67 21.01
C GLY A 183 11.28 15.61 20.44
N VAL A 184 10.75 14.42 20.13
CA VAL A 184 11.54 13.28 19.66
C VAL A 184 10.82 12.52 18.54
N VAL A 185 11.61 11.86 17.69
CA VAL A 185 11.16 10.68 16.95
C VAL A 185 11.71 9.44 17.63
N GLY A 186 10.97 8.34 17.61
CA GLY A 186 11.47 7.10 18.19
C GLY A 186 10.69 5.84 17.83
N LEU A 187 11.30 4.71 18.15
CA LEU A 187 10.77 3.38 18.03
C LEU A 187 10.61 2.75 19.42
N GLY A 188 9.62 1.88 19.57
CA GLY A 188 9.47 1.08 20.77
C GLY A 188 10.36 -0.18 20.74
N THR A 189 10.08 -1.14 21.63
CA THR A 189 10.88 -2.36 21.82
C THR A 189 10.45 -3.55 20.95
N GLN A 190 9.71 -3.32 19.85
CA GLN A 190 9.13 -4.41 19.04
C GLN A 190 10.19 -5.18 18.27
N SER A 191 11.35 -4.56 18.05
CA SER A 191 12.56 -5.22 17.56
C SER A 191 13.02 -6.38 18.45
N GLY A 192 12.53 -6.43 19.70
CA GLY A 192 13.03 -7.33 20.75
C GLY A 192 14.28 -6.79 21.45
N ILE A 193 14.71 -5.58 21.11
CA ILE A 193 15.79 -4.86 21.78
C ILE A 193 15.14 -3.87 22.75
N ASP A 194 15.39 -4.04 24.03
CA ASP A 194 14.94 -3.17 25.12
C ASP A 194 16.12 -2.64 25.94
N VAL A 195 17.29 -2.57 25.31
CA VAL A 195 18.56 -2.08 25.85
C VAL A 195 19.20 -1.08 24.89
N ASP A 196 20.24 -0.40 25.37
CA ASP A 196 21.01 0.52 24.53
C ASP A 196 21.66 -0.24 23.36
N ALA A 197 21.48 0.32 22.16
CA ALA A 197 21.92 -0.23 20.89
C ALA A 197 22.98 0.65 20.21
N THR A 198 23.55 1.61 20.95
CA THR A 198 24.58 2.52 20.44
C THR A 198 25.77 1.74 19.88
N GLY A 199 26.12 2.02 18.62
CA GLY A 199 27.29 1.45 17.96
C GLY A 199 27.16 -0.01 17.52
N LEU A 200 26.00 -0.66 17.72
CA LEU A 200 25.80 -2.04 17.29
C LEU A 200 25.56 -2.11 15.77
N SER A 201 26.31 -2.98 15.10
CA SER A 201 26.11 -3.31 13.69
C SER A 201 24.82 -4.12 13.46
N PRO A 202 24.32 -4.20 12.21
CA PRO A 202 23.17 -5.04 11.88
C PRO A 202 23.35 -6.53 12.22
N THR A 203 24.58 -7.02 12.31
CA THR A 203 24.87 -8.40 12.71
C THR A 203 24.78 -8.56 14.23
N GLU A 204 25.41 -7.66 14.99
CA GLU A 204 25.34 -7.66 16.46
C GLU A 204 23.89 -7.45 16.96
N LEU A 205 23.12 -6.57 16.31
CA LEU A 205 21.69 -6.39 16.60
C LEU A 205 20.88 -7.69 16.42
N ARG A 206 21.20 -8.49 15.41
CA ARG A 206 20.52 -9.78 15.16
C ARG A 206 20.86 -10.81 16.22
N GLU A 207 22.11 -10.84 16.67
CA GLU A 207 22.58 -11.72 17.73
C GLU A 207 21.94 -11.34 19.07
N LEU A 208 21.98 -10.05 19.41
CA LEU A 208 21.36 -9.51 20.63
C LEU A 208 19.84 -9.74 20.65
N ALA A 209 19.13 -9.50 19.55
CA ALA A 209 17.69 -9.74 19.47
C ALA A 209 17.35 -11.22 19.68
N LYS A 210 18.19 -12.13 19.17
CA LYS A 210 18.03 -13.57 19.35
C LYS A 210 18.24 -13.98 20.81
N GLU A 211 19.22 -13.38 21.48
CA GLU A 211 19.51 -13.62 22.90
C GLU A 211 18.38 -13.13 23.81
N LEU A 212 17.91 -11.89 23.62
CA LEU A 212 16.90 -11.27 24.47
C LEU A 212 15.51 -11.85 24.27
N SER A 213 15.10 -12.06 23.02
CA SER A 213 13.71 -12.42 22.70
C SER A 213 13.49 -13.91 22.43
N GLY A 214 14.54 -14.67 22.12
CA GLY A 214 14.45 -16.05 21.64
C GLY A 214 13.72 -16.20 20.29
N ARG A 215 13.26 -15.11 19.68
CA ARG A 215 12.49 -15.09 18.42
C ARG A 215 13.40 -14.74 17.25
N ARG A 216 13.01 -15.20 16.07
CA ARG A 216 13.73 -14.85 14.84
C ARG A 216 13.57 -13.33 14.59
N PRO A 217 14.67 -12.60 14.29
CA PRO A 217 14.63 -11.19 13.96
C PRO A 217 13.57 -10.83 12.91
N GLY A 218 12.63 -9.97 13.30
CA GLY A 218 11.51 -9.55 12.46
C GLY A 218 11.79 -8.30 11.61
N LYS A 219 10.76 -7.83 10.91
CA LYS A 219 10.77 -6.56 10.16
C LYS A 219 11.13 -5.36 11.05
N ASP A 220 10.79 -5.43 12.33
CA ASP A 220 11.02 -4.34 13.29
C ASP A 220 12.50 -4.19 13.66
N LEU A 221 13.28 -5.28 13.68
CA LEU A 221 14.74 -5.17 13.89
C LEU A 221 15.43 -4.46 12.74
N ARG A 222 14.98 -4.69 11.49
CA ARG A 222 15.49 -3.95 10.33
C ARG A 222 15.20 -2.47 10.44
N GLN A 223 14.02 -2.10 10.94
CA GLN A 223 13.66 -0.70 11.16
C GLN A 223 14.49 -0.05 12.25
N LEU A 224 14.78 -0.77 13.35
CA LEU A 224 15.71 -0.28 14.38
C LEU A 224 17.12 -0.07 13.81
N SER A 225 17.65 -1.02 13.02
CA SER A 225 18.95 -0.84 12.36
C SER A 225 18.96 0.39 11.45
N VAL A 226 17.95 0.59 10.60
CA VAL A 226 17.83 1.81 9.78
C VAL A 226 17.75 3.07 10.65
N PHE A 227 17.04 3.04 11.77
CA PHE A 227 16.94 4.19 12.68
C PHE A 227 18.29 4.57 13.32
N LEU A 228 19.12 3.57 13.62
CA LEU A 228 20.47 3.75 14.16
C LEU A 228 21.45 4.23 13.07
N ASP A 229 21.42 3.58 11.90
CA ASP A 229 22.46 3.69 10.88
C ASP A 229 22.18 4.74 9.81
N ASP A 230 20.92 5.06 9.52
CA ASP A 230 20.57 5.92 8.39
C ASP A 230 20.01 7.30 8.80
N ILE A 231 19.60 7.47 10.05
CA ILE A 231 19.05 8.75 10.53
C ILE A 231 20.13 9.53 11.27
N ARG A 232 20.33 10.80 10.91
CA ARG A 232 21.36 11.69 11.43
C ARG A 232 20.79 13.07 11.79
N PRO A 233 21.47 13.83 12.66
CA PRO A 233 21.17 15.26 12.84
C PRO A 233 21.16 15.99 11.50
N GLY A 234 20.14 16.82 11.27
CA GLY A 234 19.87 17.51 10.01
C GLY A 234 18.89 16.78 9.08
N ASP A 235 18.59 15.50 9.31
CA ASP A 235 17.63 14.77 8.48
C ASP A 235 16.19 15.24 8.70
N ARG A 236 15.45 15.34 7.60
CA ARG A 236 14.01 15.61 7.62
C ARG A 236 13.24 14.38 8.07
N VAL A 237 12.41 14.58 9.08
CA VAL A 237 11.53 13.55 9.64
C VAL A 237 10.08 13.99 9.64
N ALA A 238 9.16 13.03 9.70
CA ALA A 238 7.74 13.32 9.84
C ALA A 238 7.01 12.31 10.74
N LEU A 239 5.96 12.78 11.41
CA LEU A 239 4.99 11.94 12.11
C LEU A 239 3.63 11.99 11.40
N PRO A 240 2.99 10.86 11.14
CA PRO A 240 1.57 10.83 10.80
C PRO A 240 0.74 11.36 11.98
N ILE A 241 -0.08 12.37 11.72
CA ILE A 241 -1.02 12.97 12.69
C ILE A 241 -2.44 12.96 12.12
N GLU A 242 -3.42 13.39 12.91
CA GLU A 242 -4.81 13.54 12.48
C GLU A 242 -5.39 12.24 11.86
N HIS A 243 -5.14 11.11 12.52
CA HIS A 243 -5.52 9.78 12.02
C HIS A 243 -4.95 9.45 10.62
N GLY A 244 -3.80 10.04 10.28
CA GLY A 244 -3.09 9.83 9.01
C GLY A 244 -3.45 10.83 7.91
N ALA A 245 -4.31 11.81 8.18
CA ALA A 245 -4.70 12.87 7.22
C ALA A 245 -3.61 13.93 7.01
N GLY A 246 -2.67 14.06 7.95
CA GLY A 246 -1.56 15.01 7.89
C GLY A 246 -0.23 14.43 8.32
N LEU A 247 0.85 15.15 7.99
CA LEU A 247 2.21 14.89 8.43
C LEU A 247 2.73 16.10 9.21
N LEU A 248 3.14 15.90 10.45
CA LEU A 248 3.93 16.88 11.19
C LEU A 248 5.40 16.72 10.76
N LEU A 249 5.93 17.71 10.05
CA LEU A 249 7.31 17.75 9.60
C LEU A 249 8.22 18.28 10.70
N GLY A 250 9.46 17.81 10.70
CA GLY A 250 10.51 18.28 11.57
C GLY A 250 11.90 17.88 11.09
N GLU A 251 12.87 18.17 11.92
CA GLU A 251 14.28 17.88 11.69
C GLU A 251 14.86 17.18 12.91
N VAL A 252 15.71 16.19 12.70
CA VAL A 252 16.47 15.55 13.77
C VAL A 252 17.56 16.52 14.23
N VAL A 253 17.62 16.82 15.53
CA VAL A 253 18.55 17.81 16.10
C VAL A 253 19.60 17.20 17.03
N GLY A 254 19.59 15.88 17.21
CA GLY A 254 20.53 15.20 18.08
C GLY A 254 20.74 13.73 17.72
N ASP A 255 21.77 13.16 18.32
CA ASP A 255 22.13 11.76 18.14
C ASP A 255 21.13 10.80 18.78
N TYR A 256 21.32 9.52 18.48
CA TYR A 256 20.56 8.45 19.08
C TYR A 256 20.75 8.45 20.60
N VAL A 257 19.64 8.30 21.32
CA VAL A 257 19.61 8.15 22.77
C VAL A 257 18.72 6.96 23.10
N PHE A 258 19.23 6.10 23.96
CA PHE A 258 18.42 5.10 24.63
C PHE A 258 17.87 5.65 25.95
N GLN A 259 16.54 5.70 26.13
CA GLN A 259 15.93 5.96 27.44
C GLN A 259 15.07 4.77 27.85
N GLY A 260 15.64 3.89 28.66
CA GLY A 260 14.93 2.72 29.19
C GLY A 260 13.66 3.13 29.97
N ARG A 261 12.65 2.25 29.93
CA ARG A 261 11.33 2.38 30.60
C ARG A 261 10.38 3.44 30.02
N ASP A 262 10.77 4.18 28.99
CA ASP A 262 9.86 5.03 28.21
C ASP A 262 9.08 4.24 27.16
N LEU A 263 8.02 4.85 26.62
CA LEU A 263 7.25 4.32 25.49
C LEU A 263 8.07 4.21 24.19
N LEU A 264 9.03 5.13 24.01
CA LEU A 264 9.90 5.23 22.84
C LEU A 264 11.37 5.23 23.30
N PRO A 265 11.89 4.09 23.78
CA PRO A 265 13.22 4.03 24.34
C PRO A 265 14.31 4.24 23.29
N HIS A 266 14.10 3.84 22.03
CA HIS A 266 15.01 4.13 20.93
C HIS A 266 14.59 5.43 20.26
N ARG A 267 15.32 6.53 20.49
CA ARG A 267 14.84 7.84 20.05
C ARG A 267 15.96 8.80 19.65
N ARG A 268 15.57 9.84 18.94
CA ARG A 268 16.42 10.97 18.56
C ARG A 268 15.65 12.28 18.83
N PRO A 269 16.30 13.29 19.43
CA PRO A 269 15.73 14.64 19.53
C PRO A 269 15.31 15.16 18.17
N ALA A 270 14.12 15.75 18.10
CA ALA A 270 13.54 16.31 16.88
C ALA A 270 12.90 17.67 17.17
N ARG A 271 13.07 18.61 16.25
CA ARG A 271 12.41 19.91 16.26
C ARG A 271 11.31 19.91 15.21
N TRP A 272 10.07 20.09 15.66
CA TRP A 272 8.89 20.19 14.81
C TRP A 272 8.77 21.59 14.19
N ASP A 273 8.30 21.64 12.94
CA ASP A 273 8.13 22.87 12.17
C ASP A 273 6.66 23.09 11.82
N ARG A 274 6.14 22.34 10.84
CA ARG A 274 4.84 22.58 10.22
C ARG A 274 4.07 21.30 9.93
N VAL A 275 2.76 21.43 9.73
CA VAL A 275 1.90 20.35 9.25
C VAL A 275 1.68 20.48 7.75
N VAL A 276 1.80 19.37 7.03
CA VAL A 276 1.44 19.26 5.61
C VAL A 276 0.35 18.22 5.41
N PRO A 277 -0.54 18.37 4.41
CA PRO A 277 -1.57 17.38 4.14
C PRO A 277 -0.95 16.06 3.63
N ARG A 278 -1.64 14.95 3.84
CA ARG A 278 -1.28 13.62 3.30
C ARG A 278 -1.05 13.64 1.78
N SER A 279 -1.80 14.46 1.06
CA SER A 279 -1.67 14.65 -0.39
C SER A 279 -0.33 15.24 -0.83
N ALA A 280 0.48 15.77 0.09
CA ALA A 280 1.83 16.25 -0.22
C ALA A 280 2.81 15.10 -0.53
N ALA A 281 2.51 13.86 -0.14
CA ALA A 281 3.34 12.72 -0.48
C ALA A 281 3.11 12.27 -1.94
N LEU A 282 4.18 11.86 -2.61
CA LEU A 282 4.20 11.53 -4.04
C LEU A 282 4.58 10.05 -4.27
N PRO A 283 3.61 9.18 -4.61
CA PRO A 283 2.16 9.36 -4.45
C PRO A 283 1.73 9.27 -2.97
N PRO A 284 0.51 9.71 -2.62
CA PRO A 284 0.02 9.67 -1.23
C PRO A 284 -0.04 8.25 -0.65
N ALA A 285 -0.20 7.24 -1.50
CA ALA A 285 -0.23 5.84 -1.10
C ALA A 285 1.05 5.35 -0.42
N THR A 286 2.19 6.02 -0.62
CA THR A 286 3.44 5.72 0.11
C THR A 286 3.24 5.80 1.63
N LEU A 287 2.31 6.62 2.11
CA LEU A 287 1.95 6.73 3.52
C LEU A 287 1.06 5.57 4.02
N GLN A 288 0.62 4.67 3.14
CA GLN A 288 -0.04 3.41 3.52
C GLN A 288 0.96 2.29 3.88
N ASP A 289 2.27 2.51 3.70
CA ASP A 289 3.32 1.58 4.13
C ASP A 289 3.10 1.19 5.59
N PRO A 290 2.99 -0.10 5.96
CA PRO A 290 2.66 -0.50 7.33
C PRO A 290 3.83 -0.40 8.33
N ARG A 291 5.06 -0.13 7.87
CA ARG A 291 6.26 -0.05 8.72
C ARG A 291 6.19 1.13 9.69
N ALA A 292 6.85 1.00 10.83
CA ALA A 292 7.05 2.10 11.79
C ALA A 292 8.10 3.12 11.30
N LEU A 293 9.04 2.70 10.44
CA LEU A 293 9.98 3.60 9.77
C LEU A 293 10.01 3.30 8.27
N PHE A 294 9.75 4.33 7.47
CA PHE A 294 9.79 4.29 6.01
C PHE A 294 10.13 5.67 5.43
N GLN A 295 10.38 5.73 4.12
CA GLN A 295 10.70 6.97 3.42
C GLN A 295 9.57 7.33 2.48
N VAL A 296 9.28 8.62 2.38
CA VAL A 296 8.39 9.19 1.36
C VAL A 296 9.10 10.33 0.63
N THR A 297 8.63 10.63 -0.57
CA THR A 297 8.95 11.87 -1.28
C THR A 297 7.79 12.82 -1.12
N LEU A 298 8.06 14.06 -0.72
CA LEU A 298 7.08 15.13 -0.60
C LEU A 298 7.25 16.15 -1.72
N ASP A 299 6.13 16.74 -2.15
CA ASP A 299 6.09 17.85 -3.10
C ASP A 299 6.89 19.06 -2.55
N PRO A 300 7.94 19.53 -3.25
CA PRO A 300 8.71 20.70 -2.85
C PRO A 300 7.87 21.96 -2.63
N ALA A 301 6.76 22.12 -3.36
CA ALA A 301 5.90 23.30 -3.26
C ALA A 301 5.19 23.39 -1.90
N VAL A 302 5.04 22.27 -1.20
CA VAL A 302 4.35 22.21 0.11
C VAL A 302 5.36 22.21 1.27
N VAL A 303 6.61 21.79 1.02
CA VAL A 303 7.67 21.71 2.02
C VAL A 303 8.52 22.99 2.11
N GLY A 304 8.63 23.74 1.01
CA GLY A 304 9.40 24.99 0.89
C GLY A 304 8.93 26.13 1.77
#